data_AF-A0A5N6P9N0-F1
#
_entry.id   AF-A0A5N6P9N0-F1
#
_cell.length_a   1.000
_cell.length_b   1.000
_cell.length_c   1.000
_cell.angle_alpha   90.00
_cell.angle_beta   90.00
_cell.angle_gamma   90.00
#
_symmetry.space_group_name_H-M   'P 1'
#
loop_
_entity.id
_entity.type
_entity.pdbx_description
1 polymer ?
#
loop_
_entity_poly.entity_id
_entity_poly.type
_entity_poly.pdbx_seq_one_letter_code
_entity_poly.pdbx_strand_id
1 'polypeptide(L)'
;MYQDLRGLYWWPGMKKDIAEYVSKCLNCAKVKAEHQRPSGLLIQPEIPMWKWENISMDFITKLPRTANGKDSIWVIVDRLTKSAHFLPICETYPVWKLARIYVDEIVGWKVKRKTYSAGNLNSDQLWAGGNKT
;
A
#
# COMPACT_ATOMS: atom_id res chain seq x y z
N MET A 1 35.69 -11.15 -21.94
CA MET A 1 36.63 -10.31 -21.16
C MET A 1 37.62 -11.13 -20.33
N TYR A 2 37.20 -11.95 -19.36
CA TYR A 2 38.15 -12.80 -18.62
C TYR A 2 38.86 -13.85 -19.50
N GLN A 3 38.14 -14.52 -20.40
CA GLN A 3 38.72 -15.55 -21.26
C GLN A 3 39.72 -14.97 -22.27
N ASP A 4 39.45 -13.79 -22.79
CA ASP A 4 40.33 -13.10 -23.76
C ASP A 4 41.64 -12.64 -23.11
N LEU A 5 41.56 -12.08 -21.90
CA LEU A 5 42.73 -11.60 -21.16
C LEU A 5 43.60 -12.75 -20.61
N ARG A 6 43.01 -13.93 -20.38
CA ARG A 6 43.71 -15.08 -19.83
C ARG A 6 44.78 -15.66 -20.76
N GLY A 7 44.67 -15.50 -22.08
CA GLY A 7 45.68 -16.00 -23.02
C GLY A 7 47.02 -15.25 -22.95
N LEU A 8 47.01 -14.06 -22.34
CA LEU A 8 48.14 -13.13 -22.39
C LEU A 8 48.63 -12.69 -20.99
N TYR A 9 47.82 -12.71 -19.93
CA TYR A 9 48.19 -12.20 -18.59
C TYR A 9 47.66 -13.08 -17.41
N TRP A 10 48.33 -13.01 -16.23
CA TRP A 10 47.91 -13.71 -14.99
C TRP A 10 48.39 -13.05 -13.68
N TRP A 11 47.52 -13.05 -12.65
CA TRP A 11 47.86 -12.71 -11.25
C TRP A 11 46.85 -13.30 -10.25
N PRO A 12 47.18 -13.39 -8.94
CA PRO A 12 46.26 -13.88 -7.92
C PRO A 12 45.04 -12.97 -7.79
N GLY A 13 43.84 -13.52 -7.99
CA GLY A 13 42.59 -12.76 -7.91
C GLY A 13 42.09 -12.16 -9.23
N MET A 14 42.79 -12.36 -10.37
CA MET A 14 42.45 -11.75 -11.68
C MET A 14 40.99 -11.86 -12.11
N LYS A 15 40.35 -13.02 -11.90
CA LYS A 15 38.92 -13.19 -12.25
C LYS A 15 38.02 -12.25 -11.44
N LYS A 16 38.36 -12.03 -10.16
CA LYS A 16 37.64 -11.15 -9.23
C LYS A 16 37.80 -9.69 -9.66
N ASP A 17 39.03 -9.27 -9.96
CA ASP A 17 39.31 -7.89 -10.37
C ASP A 17 38.64 -7.54 -11.70
N ILE A 18 38.65 -8.48 -12.66
CA ILE A 18 37.96 -8.28 -13.95
C ILE A 18 36.45 -8.26 -13.78
N ALA A 19 35.88 -9.12 -12.93
CA ALA A 19 34.45 -9.07 -12.62
C ALA A 19 34.06 -7.72 -11.97
N GLU A 20 34.91 -7.22 -11.08
CA GLU A 20 34.75 -5.92 -10.43
C GLU A 20 34.93 -4.74 -11.40
N TYR A 21 35.80 -4.85 -12.39
CA TYR A 21 35.91 -3.86 -13.45
C TYR A 21 34.67 -3.83 -14.34
N VAL A 22 34.20 -5.01 -14.77
CA VAL A 22 33.01 -5.13 -15.64
C VAL A 22 31.74 -4.69 -14.92
N SER A 23 31.62 -4.92 -13.60
CA SER A 23 30.47 -4.41 -12.82
C SER A 23 30.46 -2.88 -12.70
N LYS A 24 31.63 -2.23 -12.81
CA LYS A 24 31.79 -0.76 -12.77
C LYS A 24 31.61 -0.09 -14.14
N CYS A 25 31.46 -0.85 -15.22
CA CYS A 25 31.32 -0.29 -16.56
C CYS A 25 29.84 0.06 -16.89
N LEU A 26 29.55 1.36 -17.01
CA LEU A 26 28.21 1.87 -17.32
C LEU A 26 27.66 1.37 -18.67
N ASN A 27 28.52 1.17 -19.67
CA ASN A 27 28.10 0.64 -20.97
C ASN A 27 27.77 -0.85 -20.88
N CYS A 28 28.53 -1.62 -20.10
CA CYS A 28 28.23 -3.03 -19.88
C CYS A 28 26.93 -3.23 -19.10
N ALA A 29 26.66 -2.37 -18.11
CA ALA A 29 25.44 -2.40 -17.33
C ALA A 29 24.19 -2.09 -18.16
N LYS A 30 24.29 -1.19 -19.15
CA LYS A 30 23.17 -0.85 -20.05
C LYS A 30 22.82 -1.96 -21.05
N VAL A 31 23.79 -2.79 -21.44
CA VAL A 31 23.64 -3.78 -22.53
C VAL A 31 23.36 -5.20 -22.02
N LYS A 32 23.68 -5.51 -20.76
CA LYS A 32 23.40 -6.83 -20.17
C LYS A 32 21.98 -6.89 -19.59
N ALA A 33 21.16 -7.79 -20.11
CA ALA A 33 19.86 -8.11 -19.51
C ALA A 33 20.02 -8.75 -18.12
N GLU A 34 19.12 -8.40 -17.19
CA GLU A 34 19.05 -8.99 -15.86
C GLU A 34 18.82 -10.50 -15.93
N HIS A 35 19.66 -11.26 -15.23
CA HIS A 35 19.47 -12.69 -15.01
C HIS A 35 18.83 -12.96 -13.62
N GLN A 36 18.11 -11.98 -13.07
CA GLN A 36 17.37 -12.16 -11.84
C GLN A 36 16.35 -13.29 -12.01
N ARG A 37 16.06 -14.00 -10.92
CA ARG A 37 14.97 -14.98 -10.95
C ARG A 37 13.70 -14.25 -11.39
N PRO A 38 12.96 -14.78 -12.37
CA PRO A 38 11.72 -14.15 -12.79
C PRO A 38 10.84 -13.96 -11.56
N SER A 39 10.22 -12.79 -11.45
CA SER A 39 9.21 -12.53 -10.43
C SER A 39 8.27 -13.72 -10.36
N GLY A 40 8.12 -14.32 -9.19
CA GLY A 40 7.24 -15.47 -9.01
C GLY A 40 5.82 -15.15 -9.49
N LEU A 41 5.04 -16.18 -9.80
CA LEU A 41 3.63 -16.02 -10.15
C LEU A 41 2.93 -15.18 -9.07
N LEU A 42 2.30 -14.08 -9.48
CA LEU A 42 1.50 -13.26 -8.59
C LEU A 42 0.36 -14.13 -8.06
N ILE A 43 0.46 -14.55 -6.80
CA ILE A 43 -0.61 -15.32 -6.15
C ILE A 43 -1.73 -14.33 -5.85
N GLN A 44 -2.86 -14.50 -6.51
CA GLN A 44 -4.07 -13.76 -6.15
C GLN A 44 -4.54 -14.24 -4.78
N PRO A 45 -4.76 -13.34 -3.82
CA PRO A 45 -5.32 -13.73 -2.54
C PRO A 45 -6.78 -14.15 -2.74
N GLU A 46 -7.24 -15.12 -1.95
CA GLU A 46 -8.61 -15.62 -1.99
C GLU A 46 -9.63 -14.47 -1.90
N ILE A 47 -10.70 -14.60 -2.69
CA ILE A 47 -11.79 -13.64 -2.72
C ILE A 47 -12.66 -13.89 -1.49
N PRO A 48 -12.79 -12.91 -0.57
CA PRO A 48 -13.66 -13.06 0.59
C PRO A 48 -15.13 -13.23 0.17
N MET A 49 -15.90 -13.97 0.96
CA MET A 49 -17.33 -14.20 0.69
C MET A 49 -18.18 -13.07 1.26
N TRP A 50 -17.74 -12.44 2.35
CA TRP A 50 -18.52 -11.45 3.08
C TRP A 50 -17.90 -10.06 3.03
N LYS A 51 -18.76 -9.03 3.03
CA LYS A 51 -18.33 -7.63 3.16
C LYS A 51 -17.61 -7.46 4.49
N TRP A 52 -16.45 -6.79 4.48
CA TRP A 52 -15.62 -6.53 5.66
C TRP A 52 -14.96 -7.77 6.27
N GLU A 53 -14.86 -8.87 5.52
CA GLU A 53 -14.11 -10.06 5.95
C GLU A 53 -12.61 -9.88 5.73
N ASN A 54 -12.22 -9.27 4.60
CA ASN A 54 -10.84 -8.98 4.30
C ASN A 54 -10.67 -7.48 4.00
N ILE A 55 -9.93 -6.80 4.85
CA ILE A 55 -9.74 -5.35 4.83
C ILE A 55 -8.26 -5.07 4.60
N SER A 56 -7.95 -4.26 3.61
CA SER A 56 -6.61 -3.70 3.44
C SER A 56 -6.55 -2.31 4.07
N MET A 57 -5.51 -2.07 4.86
CA MET A 57 -5.26 -0.79 5.53
C MET A 57 -3.92 -0.24 5.05
N ASP A 58 -3.87 1.06 4.75
CA ASP A 58 -2.67 1.75 4.30
C ASP A 58 -2.61 3.19 4.81
N PHE A 59 -1.41 3.77 4.86
CA PHE A 59 -1.19 5.14 5.33
C PHE A 59 -0.51 5.99 4.25
N ILE A 60 -1.18 7.07 3.85
CA ILE A 60 -0.56 8.12 3.05
C ILE A 60 0.02 9.13 4.05
N THR A 61 1.33 9.08 4.23
CA THR A 61 2.06 9.88 5.23
C THR A 61 2.75 11.10 4.62
N LYS A 62 3.36 11.95 5.46
CA LYS A 62 4.17 13.10 5.05
C LYS A 62 3.42 14.13 4.20
N LEU A 63 2.12 14.30 4.45
CA LEU A 63 1.33 15.34 3.81
C LEU A 63 1.55 16.69 4.50
N PRO A 64 1.30 17.81 3.81
CA PRO A 64 1.26 19.11 4.45
C PRO A 64 0.31 19.10 5.65
N ARG A 65 0.78 19.61 6.79
CA ARG A 65 -0.02 19.67 8.01
C ARG A 65 -1.23 20.59 7.80
N THR A 66 -2.42 20.07 8.08
CA THR A 66 -3.64 20.89 8.12
C THR A 66 -3.65 21.77 9.38
N ALA A 67 -4.52 22.79 9.41
CA ALA A 67 -4.74 23.63 10.60
C ALA A 67 -5.05 22.81 11.87
N ASN A 68 -5.71 21.66 11.71
CA ASN A 68 -6.04 20.74 12.80
C ASN A 68 -4.89 19.76 13.17
N GLY A 69 -3.68 19.98 12.64
CA GLY A 69 -2.48 19.20 12.95
C GLY A 69 -2.43 17.79 12.35
N LYS A 70 -3.30 17.47 11.38
CA LYS A 70 -3.30 16.18 10.67
C LYS A 70 -2.28 16.23 9.54
N ASP A 71 -1.45 15.19 9.43
CA ASP A 71 -0.36 15.08 8.44
C ASP A 71 -0.39 13.78 7.64
N SER A 72 -1.39 12.93 7.88
CA SER A 72 -1.50 11.62 7.23
C SER A 72 -2.97 11.25 6.97
N ILE A 73 -3.21 10.47 5.93
CA ILE A 73 -4.51 9.89 5.63
C ILE A 73 -4.43 8.39 5.86
N TRP A 74 -5.30 7.86 6.71
CA TRP A 74 -5.49 6.43 6.91
C TRP A 74 -6.54 5.92 5.93
N VAL A 75 -6.11 5.04 5.04
CA VAL A 75 -6.94 4.42 4.01
C VAL A 75 -7.35 3.03 4.48
N ILE A 76 -8.65 2.78 4.54
CA ILE A 76 -9.22 1.49 4.93
C ILE A 76 -10.14 1.03 3.80
N VAL A 77 -9.82 -0.10 3.17
CA VAL A 77 -10.53 -0.59 1.99
C VAL A 77 -11.06 -1.99 2.23
N ASP A 78 -12.35 -2.19 1.99
CA ASP A 78 -12.95 -3.51 1.91
C ASP A 78 -12.57 -4.17 0.58
N ARG A 79 -11.84 -5.29 0.63
CA ARG A 79 -11.31 -5.91 -0.59
C ARG A 79 -12.41 -6.46 -1.50
N LEU A 80 -13.57 -6.84 -0.95
CA LEU A 80 -14.70 -7.36 -1.71
C LEU A 80 -15.40 -6.26 -2.49
N THR A 81 -15.87 -5.21 -1.82
CA THR A 81 -16.67 -4.15 -2.45
C THR A 81 -15.83 -3.04 -3.07
N LYS A 82 -14.52 -2.99 -2.78
CA LYS A 82 -13.61 -1.87 -3.09
C LYS A 82 -14.05 -0.54 -2.48
N SER A 83 -14.93 -0.56 -1.49
CA SER A 83 -15.31 0.64 -0.74
C SER A 83 -14.13 1.09 0.12
N ALA A 84 -13.75 2.37 -0.01
CA ALA A 84 -12.64 2.96 0.71
C ALA A 84 -13.11 4.03 1.70
N HIS A 85 -12.55 4.02 2.91
CA HIS A 85 -12.71 5.05 3.92
C HIS A 85 -11.37 5.77 4.11
N PHE A 86 -11.42 7.10 4.06
CA PHE A 86 -10.26 7.97 4.21
C PHE A 86 -10.42 8.76 5.52
N LEU A 87 -9.55 8.49 6.49
CA LEU A 87 -9.60 9.14 7.80
C LEU A 87 -8.36 10.02 8.00
N PRO A 88 -8.52 11.32 8.33
CA PRO A 88 -7.37 12.19 8.60
C PRO A 88 -6.79 11.88 9.99
N ILE A 89 -5.53 11.42 10.02
CA ILE A 89 -4.81 11.06 11.24
C ILE A 89 -3.52 11.87 11.39
N CYS A 90 -2.88 11.74 12.55
CA CYS A 90 -1.50 12.16 12.73
C CYS A 90 -0.62 10.92 12.77
N GLU A 91 0.52 10.94 12.09
CA GLU A 91 1.49 9.84 12.08
C GLU A 91 1.97 9.49 13.51
N THR A 92 2.00 10.47 14.40
CA THR A 92 2.43 10.31 15.81
C THR A 92 1.38 9.67 16.72
N TYR A 93 0.21 9.27 16.21
CA TYR A 93 -0.81 8.65 17.04
C TYR A 93 -0.37 7.27 17.54
N PRO A 94 -0.51 6.99 18.84
CA PRO A 94 -0.24 5.66 19.36
C PRO A 94 -1.29 4.67 18.85
N VAL A 95 -0.91 3.40 18.75
CA VAL A 95 -1.75 2.32 18.18
C VAL A 95 -3.12 2.22 18.84
N TRP A 96 -3.21 2.40 20.16
CA TRP A 96 -4.49 2.33 20.87
C TRP A 96 -5.49 3.42 20.43
N LYS A 97 -4.99 4.60 20.05
CA LYS A 97 -5.82 5.69 19.53
C LYS A 97 -6.31 5.37 18.12
N LEU A 98 -5.46 4.76 17.29
CA LEU A 98 -5.85 4.25 15.97
C LEU A 98 -6.90 3.14 16.10
N ALA A 99 -6.72 2.18 17.01
CA ALA A 99 -7.68 1.12 17.25
C ALA A 99 -9.05 1.66 17.68
N ARG A 100 -9.07 2.68 18.55
CA ARG A 100 -10.30 3.35 18.96
C ARG A 100 -11.00 4.02 17.77
N ILE A 101 -10.27 4.80 16.97
CA ILE A 101 -10.80 5.44 15.76
C ILE A 101 -11.37 4.39 14.79
N TYR A 102 -10.68 3.26 14.62
CA TYR A 102 -11.14 2.17 13.78
C TYR A 102 -12.48 1.59 14.24
N VAL A 103 -12.63 1.32 15.54
CA VAL A 103 -13.88 0.80 16.10
C VAL A 103 -14.99 1.83 15.98
N ASP A 104 -14.73 3.08 16.35
CA ASP A 104 -15.74 4.15 16.36
C ASP A 104 -16.23 4.46 14.93
N GLU A 105 -15.31 4.59 13.96
CA GLU A 105 -15.63 4.96 12.58
C GLU A 105 -16.09 3.77 11.73
N ILE A 106 -15.35 2.65 11.74
CA ILE A 106 -15.63 1.53 10.82
C ILE A 106 -16.65 0.57 11.41
N VAL A 107 -16.43 0.11 12.64
CA VAL A 107 -17.35 -0.84 13.29
C VAL A 107 -18.66 -0.13 13.67
N GLY A 108 -18.58 1.09 14.21
CA GLY A 108 -19.74 1.93 14.50
C GLY A 108 -20.59 2.22 13.26
N TRP A 109 -19.96 2.52 12.11
CA TRP A 109 -20.69 2.70 10.85
C TRP A 109 -21.39 1.43 10.38
N LYS A 110 -20.75 0.26 10.53
CA LYS A 110 -21.35 -1.04 10.19
C LYS A 110 -22.61 -1.32 11.02
N VAL A 111 -22.58 -1.00 12.32
CA VAL A 111 -23.74 -1.16 13.21
C VAL A 111 -24.89 -0.24 12.77
N LYS A 112 -24.60 1.06 12.54
CA LYS A 112 -25.61 2.03 12.09
C LYS A 112 -26.27 1.60 10.78
N ARG A 113 -25.52 1.12 9.78
CA ARG A 113 -26.13 0.66 8.52
C ARG A 113 -27.02 -0.57 8.68
N LYS A 114 -26.64 -1.52 9.54
CA LYS A 114 -27.47 -2.71 9.79
C LYS A 114 -28.81 -2.34 10.44
N THR A 115 -28.82 -1.36 11.34
CA THR A 115 -30.05 -0.87 11.98
C THR A 115 -30.97 -0.13 11.00
N TYR A 116 -30.41 0.65 10.05
CA TYR A 116 -31.22 1.29 8.99
C TYR A 116 -31.79 0.28 7.98
N SER A 117 -31.13 -0.85 7.74
CA SER A 117 -31.69 -1.90 6.88
C SER A 117 -32.72 -2.81 7.58
N ALA A 118 -32.80 -2.78 8.91
CA ALA A 118 -33.74 -3.58 9.70
C ALA A 118 -35.00 -2.78 10.13
N GLY A 119 -34.96 -1.45 10.09
CA GLY A 119 -36.12 -0.58 10.28
C GLY A 119 -36.45 0.15 8.98
N ASN A 120 -37.69 0.01 8.49
CA ASN A 120 -38.23 0.65 7.28
C ASN A 120 -38.09 2.19 7.27
N LEU A 121 -36.90 2.71 6.95
CA LEU A 121 -36.70 4.11 6.59
C LEU A 121 -35.73 4.16 5.40
N ASN A 122 -36.30 4.36 4.22
CA ASN A 122 -35.52 4.51 2.98
C ASN A 122 -34.60 5.73 3.08
N SER A 123 -33.40 5.58 2.52
CA SER A 123 -32.33 6.57 2.41
C SER A 123 -32.74 7.91 1.78
N ASP A 124 -33.89 7.94 1.12
CA ASP A 124 -34.32 9.04 0.25
C ASP A 124 -35.03 10.16 1.03
N GLN A 125 -35.41 9.94 2.30
CA GLN A 125 -36.08 10.97 3.12
C GLN A 125 -35.13 11.90 3.91
N LEU A 126 -33.82 11.66 3.92
CA LEU A 126 -32.88 12.44 4.74
C LEU A 126 -32.11 13.54 3.98
N TRP A 127 -32.21 13.60 2.64
CA TRP A 127 -31.52 14.62 1.83
C TRP A 127 -32.43 15.80 1.38
N ALA A 128 -33.72 15.79 1.73
CA ALA A 128 -34.69 16.80 1.29
C ALA A 128 -35.02 17.90 2.33
N GLY A 129 -34.31 17.96 3.46
CA GLY A 129 -34.65 18.86 4.58
C GLY A 129 -33.49 19.74 5.03
N GLY A 130 -32.92 20.53 4.13
CA GLY A 130 -31.77 21.39 4.47
C GLY A 130 -31.60 22.57 3.52
N ASN A 131 -32.65 23.34 3.27
CA ASN A 131 -32.56 24.74 2.83
C ASN A 131 -33.94 25.40 2.89
N LYS A 132 -34.15 26.27 3.87
CA LYS A 132 -34.83 27.56 3.71
C LYS A 132 -34.57 28.40 4.96
N THR A 133 -34.06 29.60 4.67
CA THR A 133 -34.05 30.82 5.48
C THR A 133 -35.31 31.02 6.31
#